data_AF-A0ABD2YGG5-F1
#
_entry.id   AF-A0ABD2YGG5-F1
#
_cell.length_a   1.000
_cell.length_b   1.000
_cell.length_c   1.000
_cell.angle_alpha   90.00
_cell.angle_beta   90.00
_cell.angle_gamma   90.00
#
_symmetry.space_group_name_H-M   'P 1'
#
loop_
_entity.id
_entity.type
_entity.pdbx_description
1 polymer ?
#
loop_
_entity_poly.entity_id
_entity_poly.type
_entity_poly.pdbx_seq_one_letter_code
_entity_poly.pdbx_strand_id
1 'polypeptide(L)'
;MAPQDLLGPPEIHTITTAAPVTTTKKTTNTTPFRPPAIRIRPRMGFTENKSATYLSTGNHCLDFFFHVVPDTPKEQLTKRLELLWNYNPLTTLKLICNLRGVRGTGKSNKEGFYTAALWLHENHPKTLACNVKAIADFGYFKERFSTEFLKVLMFEKLRRKIGER
;
A
#
# COMPACT_ATOMS: atom_id res chain seq x y z
N MET A 1 9.91 -13.73 -14.11
CA MET A 1 8.88 -13.78 -13.05
C MET A 1 7.62 -13.17 -13.65
N ALA A 2 6.52 -13.91 -13.74
CA ALA A 2 5.28 -13.39 -14.32
C ALA A 2 4.76 -12.18 -13.50
N PRO A 3 4.08 -11.21 -14.12
CA PRO A 3 3.41 -10.16 -13.36
C PRO A 3 2.42 -10.81 -12.39
N GLN A 4 2.59 -10.53 -11.10
CA GLN A 4 1.68 -11.00 -10.06
C GLN A 4 0.46 -10.08 -10.06
N ASP A 5 -0.69 -10.62 -10.46
CA ASP A 5 -1.96 -9.90 -10.46
C ASP A 5 -2.46 -9.74 -9.02
N LEU A 6 -2.08 -8.63 -8.39
CA LEU A 6 -2.68 -8.19 -7.13
C LEU A 6 -4.10 -7.67 -7.41
N LEU A 7 -5.09 -8.30 -6.79
CA LEU A 7 -6.48 -7.89 -6.85
C LEU A 7 -6.72 -6.77 -5.83
N GLY A 8 -7.38 -5.71 -6.26
CA GLY A 8 -7.85 -4.67 -5.35
C GLY A 8 -8.84 -5.21 -4.31
N PRO A 9 -9.25 -4.38 -3.33
CA PRO A 9 -10.24 -4.78 -2.34
C PRO A 9 -11.52 -5.26 -3.02
N PRO A 10 -12.05 -6.44 -2.66
CA PRO A 10 -13.28 -6.96 -3.25
C PRO A 10 -14.50 -6.08 -2.97
N GLU A 11 -14.41 -5.20 -1.97
CA GLU A 11 -15.43 -4.23 -1.57
C GLU A 11 -15.67 -3.10 -2.60
N ILE A 12 -14.76 -2.91 -3.57
CA ILE A 12 -14.84 -1.84 -4.58
C ILE A 12 -15.53 -2.32 -5.87
N HIS A 13 -15.72 -3.63 -6.06
CA HIS A 13 -16.22 -4.20 -7.31
C HIS A 13 -17.76 -4.13 -7.48
N THR A 14 -18.49 -3.44 -6.61
CA THR A 14 -19.96 -3.28 -6.70
C THR A 14 -20.43 -2.04 -7.44
N ILE A 15 -19.58 -1.32 -8.19
CA ILE A 15 -20.01 -0.16 -8.99
C ILE A 15 -19.82 -0.41 -10.49
N THR A 16 -20.92 -0.85 -11.09
CA THR A 16 -21.50 -0.43 -12.39
C THR A 16 -20.58 -0.32 -13.61
N THR A 17 -20.80 -1.26 -14.53
CA THR A 17 -20.59 -1.14 -15.98
C THR A 17 -21.15 0.17 -16.53
N ALA A 18 -20.29 1.06 -17.05
CA ALA A 18 -20.70 2.12 -17.96
C ALA A 18 -19.62 2.37 -19.03
N ALA A 19 -20.07 2.42 -20.28
CA ALA A 19 -19.32 2.44 -21.53
C ALA A 19 -18.54 3.77 -21.78
N PRO A 20 -17.69 3.84 -22.83
CA PRO A 20 -16.68 4.89 -23.00
C PRO A 20 -17.28 6.18 -23.55
N VAL A 21 -16.98 7.32 -22.92
CA VAL A 21 -17.36 8.64 -23.42
C VAL A 21 -16.20 9.25 -24.20
N THR A 22 -16.37 9.30 -25.53
CA THR A 22 -15.55 10.09 -26.45
C THR A 22 -15.89 11.57 -26.25
N THR A 23 -14.95 12.38 -25.79
CA THR A 23 -15.14 13.84 -25.70
C THR A 23 -14.31 14.56 -26.75
N THR A 24 -15.06 15.09 -27.72
CA THR A 24 -14.70 15.99 -28.81
C THR A 24 -14.00 17.26 -28.29
N LYS A 25 -12.85 17.60 -28.88
CA LYS A 25 -12.14 18.86 -28.63
C LYS A 25 -12.91 20.04 -29.26
N LYS A 26 -13.34 21.02 -28.46
CA LYS A 26 -13.74 22.35 -28.93
C LYS A 26 -12.75 23.40 -28.45
N THR A 27 -12.02 23.98 -29.40
CA THR A 27 -11.13 25.12 -29.25
C THR A 27 -11.95 26.38 -29.01
N THR A 28 -11.77 27.03 -27.86
CA THR A 28 -12.01 28.47 -27.72
C THR A 28 -10.82 29.07 -27.00
N ASN A 29 -10.14 29.97 -27.71
CA ASN A 29 -8.96 30.66 -27.23
C ASN A 29 -9.41 31.77 -26.27
N THR A 30 -9.38 31.46 -24.97
CA THR A 30 -9.42 32.48 -23.91
C THR A 30 -8.14 32.32 -23.11
N THR A 31 -7.26 33.31 -23.19
CA THR A 31 -6.06 33.42 -22.35
C THR A 31 -6.46 33.28 -20.88
N PRO A 32 -6.02 32.25 -20.14
CA PRO A 32 -6.34 32.14 -18.73
C PRO A 32 -5.48 33.15 -17.98
N PHE A 33 -6.15 34.10 -17.34
CA PHE A 33 -5.57 34.94 -16.30
C PHE A 33 -4.96 34.00 -15.26
N ARG A 34 -3.63 33.91 -15.20
CA ARG A 34 -2.91 33.04 -14.26
C ARG A 34 -2.98 33.70 -12.89
N PRO A 35 -3.73 33.17 -11.91
CA PRO A 35 -3.67 33.70 -10.56
C PRO A 35 -2.22 33.57 -10.04
N PRO A 36 -1.74 34.49 -9.17
CA PRO A 36 -0.41 34.36 -8.59
C PRO A 36 -0.34 32.99 -7.90
N ALA A 37 0.61 32.16 -8.36
CA ALA A 37 0.82 30.85 -7.78
C ALA A 37 1.11 31.04 -6.28
N ILE A 38 0.20 30.62 -5.42
CA ILE A 38 0.47 30.54 -3.98
C ILE A 38 1.65 29.59 -3.85
N ARG A 39 2.85 30.14 -3.60
CA ARG A 39 4.05 29.34 -3.33
C ARG A 39 3.89 28.78 -1.92
N ILE A 40 3.12 27.69 -1.80
CA ILE A 40 3.10 26.90 -0.57
C ILE A 40 4.53 26.37 -0.41
N ARG A 41 5.27 26.96 0.53
CA ARG A 41 6.62 26.50 0.82
C ARG A 41 6.51 25.08 1.39
N PRO A 42 7.25 24.10 0.84
CA PRO A 42 7.22 22.76 1.37
C PRO A 42 7.59 22.76 2.85
N ARG A 43 6.88 21.98 3.65
CA ARG A 43 7.20 21.85 5.07
C ARG A 43 8.50 21.06 5.20
N MET A 44 9.56 21.73 5.65
CA MET A 44 10.91 21.14 5.80
C MET A 44 11.18 20.74 7.25
N GLY A 45 12.05 19.76 7.43
CA GLY A 45 12.60 19.34 8.71
C GLY A 45 14.00 18.77 8.55
N PHE A 46 14.49 18.08 9.57
CA PHE A 46 15.80 17.45 9.55
C PHE A 46 15.66 15.92 9.61
N THR A 47 16.51 15.20 8.87
CA THR A 47 16.69 13.75 9.03
C THR A 47 17.42 13.44 10.33
N GLU A 48 17.55 12.15 10.67
CA GLU A 48 18.37 11.69 11.80
C GLU A 48 19.82 12.20 11.70
N ASN A 49 20.35 12.34 10.47
CA ASN A 49 21.68 12.88 10.19
C ASN A 49 21.71 14.42 10.10
N LYS A 50 20.70 15.11 10.66
CA LYS A 50 20.59 16.59 10.67
C LYS A 50 20.61 17.24 9.29
N SER A 51 20.30 16.50 8.23
CA SER A 51 20.22 17.03 6.87
C SER A 51 18.81 17.55 6.59
N ALA A 52 18.69 18.68 5.92
CA ALA A 52 17.39 19.25 5.57
C ALA A 52 16.63 18.32 4.60
N THR A 53 15.36 18.02 4.92
CA THR A 53 14.49 17.18 4.08
C THR A 53 13.05 17.68 4.10
N TYR A 54 12.25 17.27 3.12
CA TYR A 54 10.82 17.49 3.10
C TYR A 54 10.15 16.58 4.13
N LEU A 55 9.26 17.13 4.98
CA LEU A 55 8.48 16.35 5.94
C LEU A 55 7.37 15.52 5.28
N SER A 56 6.92 15.95 4.11
CA SER A 56 5.93 15.28 3.29
C SER A 56 6.03 15.80 1.86
N THR A 57 5.80 14.91 0.91
CA THR A 57 5.69 15.19 -0.52
C THR A 57 4.27 15.58 -0.93
N GLY A 58 3.30 15.50 0.00
CA GLY A 58 1.86 15.65 -0.28
C GLY A 58 1.21 14.42 -0.91
N ASN A 59 1.98 13.38 -1.24
CA ASN A 59 1.48 12.11 -1.74
C ASN A 59 1.72 11.00 -0.71
N HIS A 60 0.64 10.42 -0.18
CA HIS A 60 0.72 9.40 0.87
C HIS A 60 1.54 8.17 0.44
N CYS A 61 1.42 7.73 -0.82
CA CYS A 61 2.18 6.59 -1.37
C CYS A 61 3.68 6.85 -1.39
N LEU A 62 4.05 8.05 -1.83
CA LEU A 62 5.46 8.45 -1.90
C LEU A 62 6.03 8.68 -0.49
N ASP A 63 5.25 9.28 0.40
CA ASP A 63 5.64 9.49 1.79
C ASP A 63 5.87 8.16 2.51
N PHE A 64 5.00 7.17 2.31
CA PHE A 64 5.22 5.82 2.85
C PHE A 64 6.48 5.17 2.27
N PHE A 65 6.71 5.34 0.96
CA PHE A 65 7.89 4.80 0.30
C PHE A 65 9.19 5.41 0.83
N PHE A 66 9.23 6.66 1.27
CA PHE A 66 10.46 7.23 1.84
C PHE A 66 10.57 7.08 3.35
N HIS A 67 9.47 7.25 4.08
CA HIS A 67 9.52 7.32 5.54
C HIS A 67 9.46 5.96 6.24
N VAL A 68 8.95 4.91 5.58
CA VAL A 68 8.98 3.57 6.15
C VAL A 68 10.35 2.94 5.96
N VAL A 69 11.10 2.89 7.04
CA VAL A 69 12.44 2.30 7.17
C VAL A 69 12.42 1.17 8.20
N PRO A 70 13.46 0.32 8.30
CA PRO A 70 13.50 -0.78 9.28
C PRO A 70 13.22 -0.35 10.73
N ASP A 71 13.66 0.84 11.14
CA ASP A 71 13.49 1.36 12.51
C ASP A 71 12.17 2.11 12.73
N THR A 72 11.25 2.09 11.76
CA THR A 72 9.94 2.73 11.92
C THR A 72 9.10 1.99 12.96
N PRO A 73 8.58 2.67 14.01
CA PRO A 73 7.71 2.06 15.00
C PRO A 73 6.44 1.48 14.36
N LYS A 74 5.97 0.34 14.90
CA LYS A 74 4.82 -0.39 14.35
C LYS A 74 3.56 0.47 14.29
N GLU A 75 3.32 1.30 15.30
CA GLU A 75 2.17 2.18 15.40
C GLU A 75 2.21 3.30 14.36
N GLN A 76 3.41 3.77 13.99
CA GLN A 76 3.55 4.75 12.91
C GLN A 76 3.33 4.09 11.55
N LEU A 77 3.80 2.86 11.39
CA LEU A 77 3.59 2.09 10.17
C LEU A 77 2.10 1.82 9.92
N THR A 78 1.36 1.36 10.94
CA THR A 78 -0.08 1.08 10.82
C THR A 78 -0.89 2.34 10.52
N LYS A 79 -0.63 3.45 11.22
CA LYS A 79 -1.27 4.75 10.92
C LYS A 79 -1.06 5.20 9.47
N ARG A 80 0.16 5.01 8.94
CA ARG A 80 0.45 5.34 7.55
C ARG A 80 -0.24 4.38 6.57
N LEU A 81 -0.37 3.09 6.93
CA LEU A 81 -1.13 2.11 6.14
C LEU A 81 -2.61 2.46 6.06
N GLU A 82 -3.22 2.91 7.16
CA GLU A 82 -4.62 3.36 7.17
C GLU A 82 -4.84 4.54 6.22
N LEU A 83 -3.98 5.57 6.28
CA LEU A 83 -4.05 6.72 5.38
C LEU A 83 -3.87 6.31 3.91
N LEU A 84 -2.92 5.41 3.65
CA LEU A 84 -2.68 4.87 2.32
C LEU A 84 -3.86 4.08 1.78
N TRP A 85 -4.45 3.23 2.62
CA TRP A 85 -5.56 2.39 2.24
C TRP A 85 -6.76 3.24 1.85
N ASN A 86 -7.10 4.26 2.64
CA ASN A 86 -8.16 5.19 2.31
C ASN A 86 -7.89 5.99 1.04
N TYR A 87 -6.61 6.18 0.67
CA TYR A 87 -6.24 6.88 -0.56
C TYR A 87 -6.27 5.97 -1.80
N ASN A 88 -5.54 4.84 -1.78
CA ASN A 88 -5.46 3.92 -2.90
C ASN A 88 -5.08 2.49 -2.42
N PRO A 89 -6.08 1.63 -2.15
CA PRO A 89 -5.84 0.30 -1.60
C PRO A 89 -4.95 -0.61 -2.46
N LEU A 90 -5.10 -0.56 -3.80
CA LEU A 90 -4.30 -1.39 -4.70
C LEU A 90 -2.82 -1.01 -4.65
N THR A 91 -2.53 0.29 -4.56
CA THR A 91 -1.16 0.78 -4.40
C THR A 91 -0.62 0.43 -3.02
N THR A 92 -1.46 0.45 -1.99
CA THR A 92 -1.09 -0.03 -0.64
C THR A 92 -0.64 -1.49 -0.68
N LEU A 93 -1.38 -2.38 -1.35
CA LEU A 93 -0.97 -3.79 -1.50
C LEU A 93 0.40 -3.94 -2.19
N LYS A 94 0.63 -3.17 -3.27
CA LYS A 94 1.93 -3.14 -3.96
C LYS A 94 3.05 -2.66 -3.05
N LEU A 95 2.80 -1.62 -2.25
CA LEU A 95 3.76 -1.08 -1.29
C LEU A 95 4.07 -2.06 -0.16
N ILE A 96 3.07 -2.80 0.33
CA ILE A 96 3.26 -3.87 1.30
C ILE A 96 4.16 -4.96 0.72
N CYS A 97 3.90 -5.41 -0.51
CA CYS A 97 4.76 -6.39 -1.20
C CYS A 97 6.19 -5.86 -1.40
N ASN A 98 6.32 -4.57 -1.74
CA ASN A 98 7.61 -3.89 -1.87
C ASN A 98 8.39 -3.82 -0.54
N LEU A 99 7.75 -3.85 0.63
CA LEU A 99 8.47 -3.98 1.91
C LEU A 99 9.22 -5.31 1.96
N ARG A 100 8.60 -6.39 1.48
CA ARG A 100 9.18 -7.72 1.55
C ARG A 100 10.21 -8.01 0.45
N GLY A 101 10.04 -7.40 -0.73
CA GLY A 101 10.84 -7.65 -1.92
C GLY A 101 12.34 -7.73 -1.61
N VAL A 102 12.92 -8.89 -1.96
CA VAL A 102 14.35 -9.20 -1.84
C VAL A 102 14.99 -9.22 -3.23
N ARG A 103 16.33 -9.14 -3.31
CA ARG A 103 17.09 -9.16 -4.59
C ARG A 103 16.78 -7.97 -5.51
N GLY A 104 16.76 -6.76 -4.95
CA GLY A 104 16.59 -5.52 -5.72
C GLY A 104 15.15 -5.20 -6.15
N THR A 105 14.18 -6.02 -5.73
CA THR A 105 12.75 -5.83 -6.05
C THR A 105 11.98 -5.03 -4.98
N GLY A 106 12.64 -4.69 -3.86
CA GLY A 106 12.00 -4.01 -2.75
C GLY A 106 12.97 -3.64 -1.63
N LYS A 107 12.41 -3.25 -0.48
CA LYS A 107 13.15 -2.69 0.67
C LYS A 107 13.77 -3.73 1.59
N SER A 108 13.47 -5.01 1.42
CA SER A 108 13.90 -6.08 2.35
C SER A 108 13.56 -5.81 3.83
N ASN A 109 12.52 -5.02 4.11
CA ASN A 109 12.03 -4.72 5.46
C ASN A 109 11.04 -5.81 5.89
N LYS A 110 11.59 -6.89 6.48
CA LYS A 110 10.84 -8.06 6.93
C LYS A 110 9.85 -7.75 8.05
N GLU A 111 10.27 -7.05 9.09
CA GLU A 111 9.43 -6.70 10.25
C GLU A 111 8.28 -5.77 9.85
N GLY A 112 8.57 -4.79 8.98
CA GLY A 112 7.55 -3.91 8.41
C GLY A 112 6.53 -4.68 7.57
N PHE A 113 6.97 -5.67 6.79
CA PHE A 113 6.05 -6.52 6.04
C PHE A 113 5.11 -7.32 6.95
N TYR A 114 5.64 -7.97 8.01
CA TYR A 114 4.78 -8.74 8.92
C TYR A 114 3.79 -7.86 9.69
N THR A 115 4.23 -6.68 10.13
CA THR A 115 3.35 -5.70 10.76
C THR A 115 2.23 -5.28 9.80
N ALA A 116 2.55 -5.03 8.53
CA ALA A 116 1.56 -4.68 7.52
C ALA A 116 0.61 -5.84 7.17
N ALA A 117 1.12 -7.08 7.13
CA ALA A 117 0.31 -8.26 6.88
C ALA A 117 -0.67 -8.54 8.03
N LEU A 118 -0.24 -8.34 9.28
CA LEU A 118 -1.12 -8.44 10.45
C LEU A 118 -2.20 -7.37 10.42
N TRP A 119 -1.83 -6.12 10.15
CA TRP A 119 -2.79 -5.02 9.98
C TRP A 119 -3.82 -5.32 8.87
N LEU A 120 -3.38 -5.89 7.74
CA LEU A 120 -4.28 -6.26 6.64
C LEU A 120 -5.24 -7.39 7.04
N HIS A 121 -4.79 -8.33 7.87
CA HIS A 121 -5.64 -9.40 8.41
C HIS A 121 -6.71 -8.84 9.36
N GLU A 122 -6.34 -7.91 10.23
CA GLU A 122 -7.24 -7.30 11.21
C GLU A 122 -8.31 -6.42 10.54
N ASN A 123 -7.92 -5.64 9.52
CA ASN A 123 -8.79 -4.61 8.92
C ASN A 123 -9.44 -5.06 7.60
N HIS A 124 -8.73 -5.84 6.78
CA HIS A 124 -9.17 -6.22 5.42
C HIS A 124 -8.93 -7.72 5.12
N PRO A 125 -9.48 -8.63 5.95
CA PRO A 125 -9.21 -10.07 5.86
C PRO A 125 -9.59 -10.68 4.51
N LYS A 126 -10.68 -10.21 3.89
CA LYS A 126 -11.11 -10.66 2.56
C LYS A 126 -10.07 -10.33 1.48
N THR A 127 -9.53 -9.11 1.50
CA THR A 127 -8.50 -8.69 0.55
C THR A 127 -7.22 -9.49 0.73
N LEU A 128 -6.82 -9.74 1.98
CA LEU A 128 -5.70 -10.62 2.28
C LEU A 128 -5.94 -12.04 1.74
N ALA A 129 -7.12 -12.62 1.97
CA ALA A 129 -7.47 -13.95 1.51
C ALA A 129 -7.42 -14.07 -0.03
N CYS A 130 -7.93 -13.06 -0.76
CA CYS A 130 -7.88 -13.03 -2.22
C CYS A 130 -6.45 -12.90 -2.77
N ASN A 131 -5.56 -12.22 -2.05
CA ASN A 131 -4.19 -11.92 -2.50
C ASN A 131 -3.12 -12.80 -1.86
N VAL A 132 -3.50 -13.78 -1.03
CA VAL A 132 -2.56 -14.50 -0.17
C VAL A 132 -1.47 -15.23 -0.97
N LYS A 133 -1.80 -15.74 -2.15
CA LYS A 133 -0.84 -16.41 -3.05
C LYS A 133 0.19 -15.42 -3.57
N ALA A 134 -0.25 -14.29 -4.10
CA ALA A 134 0.64 -13.25 -4.62
C ALA A 134 1.54 -12.68 -3.50
N ILE A 135 0.96 -12.40 -2.32
CA ILE A 135 1.71 -11.93 -1.14
C ILE A 135 2.72 -12.98 -0.67
N ALA A 136 2.35 -14.27 -0.74
CA ALA A 136 3.23 -15.37 -0.38
C ALA A 136 4.46 -15.46 -1.31
N ASP A 137 4.32 -15.16 -2.60
CA ASP A 137 5.42 -15.27 -3.55
C ASP A 137 6.49 -14.17 -3.38
N PHE A 138 6.13 -12.99 -2.84
CA PHE A 138 7.09 -11.92 -2.54
C PHE A 138 7.93 -12.21 -1.30
N GLY A 139 7.38 -12.97 -0.35
CA GLY A 139 8.10 -13.41 0.83
C GLY A 139 8.91 -14.65 0.53
N TYR A 140 10.23 -14.58 0.66
CA TYR A 140 11.00 -15.80 0.85
C TYR A 140 10.55 -16.43 2.20
N PHE A 141 9.55 -17.32 2.18
CA PHE A 141 8.94 -17.93 3.38
C PHE A 141 9.83 -18.97 4.05
N LYS A 142 11.04 -19.19 3.51
CA LYS A 142 11.97 -20.24 3.96
C LYS A 142 12.67 -19.94 5.29
N GLU A 143 12.37 -18.83 5.97
CA GLU A 143 13.02 -18.47 7.22
C GLU A 143 12.10 -18.61 8.45
N ARG A 144 12.68 -19.21 9.50
CA ARG A 144 12.25 -19.54 10.89
C ARG A 144 11.07 -18.85 11.60
N PHE A 145 10.43 -17.82 11.05
CA PHE A 145 9.24 -17.16 11.61
C PHE A 145 7.95 -17.43 10.79
N SER A 146 7.98 -18.46 9.94
CA SER A 146 6.82 -18.96 9.21
C SER A 146 5.60 -19.24 10.09
N THR A 147 5.76 -19.39 11.41
CA THR A 147 4.67 -19.69 12.35
C THR A 147 3.61 -18.60 12.42
N GLU A 148 3.98 -17.31 12.48
CA GLU A 148 2.98 -16.23 12.62
C GLU A 148 2.20 -16.01 11.31
N PHE A 149 2.88 -16.09 10.18
CA PHE A 149 2.21 -16.02 8.89
C PHE A 149 1.38 -17.29 8.59
N LEU A 150 1.86 -18.46 9.00
CA LEU A 150 1.08 -19.70 8.96
C LEU A 150 -0.12 -19.64 9.88
N LYS A 151 -0.04 -19.00 11.05
CA LYS A 151 -1.19 -18.76 11.93
C LYS A 151 -2.21 -17.87 11.25
N VAL A 152 -1.80 -16.76 10.61
CA VAL A 152 -2.69 -15.90 9.82
C VAL A 152 -3.37 -16.70 8.69
N LEU A 153 -2.59 -17.50 7.94
CA LEU A 153 -3.09 -18.37 6.87
C LEU A 153 -4.02 -19.48 7.37
N MET A 154 -3.68 -20.13 8.49
CA MET A 154 -4.48 -21.20 9.08
C MET A 154 -5.74 -20.64 9.73
N PHE A 155 -5.68 -19.47 10.35
CA PHE A 155 -6.84 -18.81 10.94
C PHE A 155 -7.85 -18.38 9.88
N GLU A 156 -7.41 -17.81 8.75
CA GLU A 156 -8.31 -17.51 7.62
C GLU A 156 -8.89 -18.77 6.96
N LYS A 157 -8.11 -19.87 6.88
CA LYS A 157 -8.66 -21.18 6.45
C LYS A 157 -9.69 -21.72 7.45
N LEU A 158 -9.45 -21.57 8.75
CA LEU A 158 -10.35 -22.03 9.81
C LEU A 158 -11.64 -21.20 9.84
N ARG A 159 -11.54 -19.87 9.69
CA ARG A 159 -12.66 -18.93 9.61
C ARG A 159 -13.59 -19.27 8.44
N ARG A 160 -13.05 -19.57 7.25
CA ARG A 160 -13.85 -20.04 6.11
C ARG A 160 -14.59 -21.35 6.40
N LYS A 161 -13.89 -22.30 7.03
CA LYS A 161 -14.48 -23.60 7.42
C LYS A 161 -15.59 -23.48 8.47
N ILE A 162 -15.57 -22.42 9.29
CA ILE A 162 -16.59 -22.14 10.31
C ILE A 162 -17.77 -21.35 9.73
N GLY A 163 -17.55 -20.46 8.75
CA GLY A 163 -18.60 -19.63 8.14
C GLY A 163 -19.40 -20.29 7.01
N GLU A 164 -19.00 -21.48 6.55
CA GLU A 164 -19.71 -22.30 5.56
C GLU A 164 -20.59 -23.42 6.20
N ARG A 165 -20.91 -23.31 7.49
CA ARG A 165 -21.89 -24.17 8.19
C ARG A 165 -23.11 -23.38 8.59
#